data_AF-A0A954N1H2-F1
#
_entry.id   AF-A0A954N1H2-F1
#
_cell.length_a   1.000
_cell.length_b   1.000
_cell.length_c   1.000
_cell.angle_alpha   90.00
_cell.angle_beta   90.00
_cell.angle_gamma   90.00
#
_symmetry.space_group_name_H-M   'P 1'
#
loop_
_entity.id
_entity.type
_entity.pdbx_description
1 polymer ?
#
loop_
_entity_poly.entity_id
_entity_poly.type
_entity_poly.pdbx_seq_one_letter_code
_entity_poly.pdbx_strand_id
1 'polypeptide(L)'
;MNQNAKSKPQPAPHPSSARSIPIALVLVPLLAVLLTFIFWSDLWFGGGLIGGDLYTYFFPQKTFFVDQLRQGEFPLWNNLAGHGYPLVAESQTGVFYPPHLFYLFLDANSAYNAVQLSHYILAFIFFWMYARTVGLSAWGATLASLVYTYTWFPARLCLEWAIIGGAWLPLA
;
A
#
# COMPACT_ATOMS: atom_id res chain seq x y z
N MET A 1 -18.03 -63.83 11.38
CA MET A 1 -17.83 -62.59 10.59
C MET A 1 -17.55 -61.45 11.57
N ASN A 2 -16.63 -60.53 11.25
CA ASN A 2 -16.14 -59.38 12.05
C ASN A 2 -15.11 -59.68 13.16
N GLN A 3 -13.85 -59.29 12.97
CA GLN A 3 -13.30 -57.95 13.25
C GLN A 3 -11.78 -57.96 13.00
N ASN A 4 -11.31 -57.27 11.97
CA ASN A 4 -9.88 -56.93 11.82
C ASN A 4 -9.74 -55.71 10.91
N ALA A 5 -10.32 -54.59 11.34
CA ALA A 5 -10.04 -53.29 10.72
C ALA A 5 -8.72 -52.78 11.29
N LYS A 6 -7.62 -53.06 10.58
CA LYS A 6 -6.31 -52.45 10.85
C LYS A 6 -6.46 -50.93 10.76
N SER A 7 -6.36 -50.25 11.89
CA SER A 7 -6.31 -48.80 11.98
C SER A 7 -5.09 -48.30 11.17
N LYS A 8 -5.33 -47.55 10.09
CA LYS A 8 -4.26 -46.85 9.37
C LYS A 8 -3.53 -45.93 10.37
N PRO A 9 -2.18 -45.88 10.34
CA PRO A 9 -1.46 -44.90 11.15
C PRO A 9 -1.89 -43.49 10.74
N GLN A 10 -2.31 -42.68 11.71
CA GLN A 10 -2.49 -41.25 11.49
C GLN A 10 -1.15 -40.64 11.07
N PRO A 11 -1.12 -39.78 10.04
CA PRO A 11 0.11 -39.07 9.68
C PRO A 11 0.53 -38.21 10.88
N ALA A 12 1.83 -38.24 11.19
CA ALA A 12 2.41 -37.48 12.28
C ALA A 12 2.05 -35.99 12.15
N PRO A 13 1.72 -35.29 13.26
CA PRO A 13 1.46 -33.85 13.21
C PRO A 13 2.70 -33.14 12.65
N HIS A 14 2.51 -32.34 11.60
CA HIS A 14 3.56 -31.48 11.07
C HIS A 14 4.13 -30.61 12.20
N PRO A 15 5.47 -30.51 12.34
CA PRO A 15 6.08 -29.70 13.37
C PRO A 15 5.56 -28.26 13.29
N SER A 16 4.97 -27.82 14.39
CA SER A 16 4.29 -26.55 14.56
C SER A 16 5.14 -25.37 14.09
N SER A 17 4.63 -24.60 13.12
CA SER A 17 5.22 -23.36 12.59
C SER A 17 5.30 -22.19 13.59
N ALA A 18 5.16 -22.46 14.88
CA ALA A 18 4.94 -21.45 15.93
C ALA A 18 6.20 -20.62 16.29
N ARG A 19 7.40 -20.99 15.84
CA ARG A 19 8.66 -20.31 16.23
C ARG A 19 9.14 -19.19 15.27
N SER A 20 8.54 -19.01 14.10
CA SER A 20 9.02 -18.05 13.08
C SER A 20 8.29 -16.70 13.07
N ILE A 21 7.23 -16.54 13.87
CA ILE A 21 6.38 -15.35 13.92
C ILE A 21 7.15 -14.06 14.28
N PRO A 22 8.04 -14.01 15.31
CA PRO A 22 8.66 -12.74 15.70
C PRO A 22 9.68 -12.22 14.68
N ILE A 23 10.37 -13.12 13.97
CA ILE A 23 11.35 -12.75 12.94
C ILE A 23 10.64 -12.25 11.67
N ALA A 24 9.54 -12.90 11.28
CA ALA A 24 8.78 -12.52 10.09
C ALA A 24 8.18 -11.11 10.21
N LEU A 25 7.78 -10.69 11.42
CA LEU A 25 7.28 -9.33 11.69
C LEU A 25 8.30 -8.24 11.40
N VAL A 26 9.60 -8.56 11.40
CA VAL A 26 10.66 -7.61 11.07
C VAL A 26 11.13 -7.79 9.64
N LEU A 27 11.38 -9.04 9.21
CA LEU A 27 11.94 -9.31 7.88
C LEU A 27 10.98 -8.94 6.74
N VAL A 28 9.67 -9.14 6.91
CA VAL A 28 8.69 -8.88 5.85
C VAL A 28 8.56 -7.37 5.58
N PRO A 29 8.37 -6.49 6.58
CA PRO A 29 8.38 -5.05 6.33
C PRO A 29 9.72 -4.55 5.80
N LEU A 30 10.85 -5.05 6.32
CA LEU A 30 12.19 -4.63 5.87
C LEU A 30 12.42 -5.01 4.41
N LEU A 31 12.00 -6.22 4.01
CA LEU A 31 11.99 -6.64 2.61
C LEU A 31 11.07 -5.76 1.76
N ALA A 32 9.86 -5.44 2.23
CA ALA A 32 8.93 -4.58 1.51
C ALA A 32 9.54 -3.18 1.26
N VAL A 33 10.14 -2.57 2.29
CA VAL A 33 10.87 -1.29 2.17
C VAL A 33 12.02 -1.43 1.17
N LEU A 34 12.85 -2.47 1.30
CA LEU A 34 13.96 -2.72 0.37
C LEU A 34 13.48 -2.84 -1.07
N LEU A 35 12.39 -3.55 -1.32
CA LEU A 35 11.84 -3.69 -2.67
C LEU A 35 11.33 -2.35 -3.20
N THR A 36 10.68 -1.52 -2.39
CA THR A 36 10.33 -0.16 -2.84
C THR A 36 11.56 0.67 -3.15
N PHE A 37 12.66 0.52 -2.41
CA PHE A 37 13.90 1.21 -2.70
C PHE A 37 14.53 0.73 -4.01
N ILE A 38 14.53 -0.59 -4.27
CA ILE A 38 15.09 -1.18 -5.51
C ILE A 38 14.30 -0.74 -6.75
N PHE A 39 12.96 -0.77 -6.70
CA PHE A 39 12.11 -0.51 -7.87
C PHE A 39 11.71 0.95 -8.04
N TRP A 40 11.70 1.73 -6.96
CA TRP A 40 11.18 3.09 -6.92
C TRP A 40 12.16 4.07 -6.24
N SER A 41 13.47 3.86 -6.38
CA SER A 41 14.50 4.74 -5.78
C SER A 41 14.28 6.21 -6.12
N ASP A 42 13.85 6.51 -7.34
CA ASP A 42 13.60 7.90 -7.75
C ASP A 42 12.54 8.57 -6.87
N LEU A 43 11.48 7.86 -6.46
CA LEU A 43 10.45 8.41 -5.58
C LEU A 43 11.01 8.71 -4.17
N TRP A 44 11.94 7.88 -3.68
CA TRP A 44 12.64 8.12 -2.41
C TRP A 44 13.50 9.39 -2.43
N PHE A 45 14.02 9.76 -3.61
CA PHE A 45 14.86 10.94 -3.78
C PHE A 45 14.09 12.15 -4.34
N GLY A 46 12.75 12.14 -4.29
CA GLY A 46 11.92 13.27 -4.72
C GLY A 46 11.71 13.36 -6.23
N GLY A 47 11.96 12.28 -6.97
CA GLY A 47 11.53 12.12 -8.36
C GLY A 47 10.00 12.13 -8.48
N GLY A 48 9.51 12.14 -9.72
CA GLY A 48 8.09 12.16 -10.03
C GLY A 48 7.67 10.97 -10.88
N LEU A 49 6.42 10.56 -10.75
CA LEU A 49 5.82 9.56 -11.63
C LEU A 49 5.34 10.23 -12.91
N ILE A 50 5.32 9.51 -14.04
CA ILE A 50 4.84 10.06 -15.32
C ILE A 50 3.66 9.22 -15.81
N GLY A 51 2.61 9.88 -16.29
CA GLY A 51 1.47 9.26 -16.96
C GLY A 51 0.14 9.45 -16.24
N GLY A 52 -0.93 8.96 -16.87
CA GLY A 52 -2.30 9.09 -16.37
C GLY A 52 -2.73 10.54 -16.19
N ASP A 53 -3.55 10.73 -15.17
CA ASP A 53 -4.15 11.99 -14.71
C ASP A 53 -3.42 12.58 -13.49
N LEU A 54 -2.21 12.09 -13.18
CA LEU A 54 -1.41 12.56 -12.05
C LEU A 54 -1.18 14.07 -12.09
N TYR A 55 -0.49 14.58 -13.11
CA TYR A 55 -0.16 16.01 -13.16
C TYR A 55 -1.30 16.88 -13.67
N THR A 56 -2.27 16.31 -14.38
CA THR A 56 -3.40 17.07 -14.92
C THR A 56 -4.53 17.20 -13.92
N TYR A 57 -4.66 16.27 -12.97
CA TYR A 57 -5.79 16.23 -12.05
C TYR A 57 -5.39 16.01 -10.59
N PHE A 58 -4.71 14.93 -10.21
CA PHE A 58 -4.47 14.64 -8.78
C PHE A 58 -3.49 15.62 -8.12
N PHE A 59 -2.31 15.79 -8.71
CA PHE A 59 -1.19 16.52 -8.12
C PHE A 59 -1.46 18.02 -7.91
N PRO A 60 -2.12 18.76 -8.84
CA PRO A 60 -2.47 20.15 -8.60
C PRO A 60 -3.40 20.35 -7.39
N GLN A 61 -4.33 19.42 -7.16
CA GLN A 61 -5.24 19.49 -6.01
C GLN A 61 -4.48 19.33 -4.69
N LYS A 62 -3.54 18.38 -4.62
CA LYS A 62 -2.67 18.18 -3.44
C LYS A 62 -1.73 19.35 -3.21
N THR A 63 -1.22 19.95 -4.29
CA THR A 63 -0.35 21.12 -4.22
C THR A 63 -1.10 22.30 -3.62
N PHE A 64 -2.30 22.60 -4.14
CA PHE A 64 -3.17 23.63 -3.57
C PHE A 64 -3.49 23.35 -2.10
N PHE A 65 -3.81 22.10 -1.75
CA PHE A 65 -4.06 21.70 -0.35
C PHE A 65 -2.87 22.02 0.56
N VAL A 66 -1.65 21.61 0.19
CA VAL A 66 -0.43 21.88 0.97
C VAL A 66 -0.15 23.38 1.08
N ASP A 67 -0.30 24.13 -0.02
CA ASP A 67 -0.02 25.56 -0.03
C ASP A 67 -0.95 26.34 0.90
N GLN A 68 -2.22 25.95 0.98
CA GLN A 68 -3.20 26.55 1.89
C GLN A 68 -2.91 26.18 3.36
N LEU A 69 -2.58 24.91 3.62
CA LEU A 69 -2.18 24.47 4.97
C LEU A 69 -0.95 25.24 5.47
N ARG A 70 0.02 25.50 4.59
CA ARG A 70 1.22 26.30 4.92
C ARG A 70 0.91 27.75 5.25
N GLN A 71 -0.21 28.27 4.74
CA GLN A 71 -0.71 29.61 5.08
C GLN A 71 -1.52 29.60 6.39
N GLY A 72 -1.67 28.45 7.05
CA GLY A 72 -2.48 28.30 8.25
C GLY A 72 -3.98 28.22 7.96
N GLU A 73 -4.37 28.06 6.70
CA GLU A 73 -5.76 27.95 6.29
C GLU A 73 -6.13 26.49 6.03
N PHE A 74 -7.33 26.10 6.44
CA PHE A 74 -7.90 24.81 6.08
C PHE A 74 -8.78 24.99 4.83
N PRO A 75 -8.33 24.52 3.65
CA PRO A 75 -8.94 24.89 2.38
C PRO A 75 -10.25 24.13 2.11
N LEU A 76 -11.38 24.72 2.49
CA LEU A 76 -12.70 24.16 2.22
C LEU A 76 -13.10 24.25 0.74
N TRP A 77 -12.57 25.25 0.02
CA TRP A 77 -12.92 25.56 -1.37
C TRP A 77 -11.66 25.79 -2.20
N ASN A 78 -11.59 25.19 -3.39
CA ASN A 78 -10.55 25.48 -4.37
C ASN A 78 -11.14 26.39 -5.45
N ASN A 79 -10.59 27.59 -5.60
CA ASN A 79 -11.03 28.60 -6.57
C ASN A 79 -10.18 28.64 -7.85
N LEU A 80 -9.16 27.79 -7.98
CA LEU A 80 -8.22 27.81 -9.11
C LEU A 80 -8.67 26.97 -10.31
N ALA A 81 -9.75 26.21 -10.18
CA ALA A 81 -10.29 25.38 -11.26
C ALA A 81 -11.74 25.73 -11.58
N GLY A 82 -12.01 26.19 -12.80
CA GLY A 82 -13.36 26.57 -13.24
C GLY A 82 -13.95 27.69 -12.39
N HIS A 83 -15.16 27.50 -11.86
CA HIS A 83 -15.79 28.38 -10.87
C HIS A 83 -15.49 27.96 -9.42
N GLY A 84 -14.54 27.05 -9.26
CA GLY A 84 -14.20 26.41 -8.01
C GLY A 84 -15.09 25.24 -7.63
N TYR A 85 -14.66 24.50 -6.62
CA TYR A 85 -15.34 23.33 -6.09
C TYR A 85 -14.96 23.09 -4.62
N PRO A 86 -15.78 22.35 -3.85
CA PRO A 86 -15.49 22.05 -2.46
C PRO A 86 -14.34 21.03 -2.36
N LEU A 87 -13.12 21.51 -2.10
CA LEU A 87 -11.90 20.69 -2.09
C LEU A 87 -11.96 19.53 -1.07
N VAL A 88 -12.48 19.80 0.12
CA VAL A 88 -12.57 18.78 1.20
C VAL A 88 -13.58 17.68 0.87
N ALA A 89 -14.60 17.99 0.06
CA ALA A 89 -15.57 17.02 -0.40
C ALA A 89 -15.11 16.26 -1.65
N GLU A 90 -13.99 16.66 -2.27
CA GLU A 90 -13.44 15.97 -3.42
C GLU A 90 -12.74 14.67 -2.98
N SER A 91 -13.34 13.56 -3.40
CA SER A 91 -12.89 12.20 -3.12
C SER A 91 -11.41 11.98 -3.43
N GLN A 92 -10.91 12.58 -4.51
CA GLN A 92 -9.55 12.40 -4.97
C GLN A 92 -8.53 13.26 -4.22
N THR A 93 -8.97 14.39 -3.64
CA THR A 93 -8.14 15.13 -2.69
C THR A 93 -7.98 14.35 -1.39
N GLY A 94 -9.00 13.59 -0.97
CA GLY A 94 -8.86 12.61 0.10
C GLY A 94 -8.37 13.20 1.43
N VAL A 95 -8.72 14.46 1.74
CA VAL A 95 -8.16 15.26 2.85
C VAL A 95 -8.11 14.52 4.19
N PHE A 96 -9.08 13.65 4.47
CA PHE A 96 -9.18 12.89 5.72
C PHE A 96 -8.63 11.46 5.64
N TYR A 97 -7.96 11.10 4.54
CA TYR A 97 -7.37 9.79 4.38
C TYR A 97 -6.10 9.67 5.26
N PRO A 98 -5.99 8.69 6.17
CA PRO A 98 -4.92 8.70 7.17
C PRO A 98 -3.49 8.77 6.63
N PRO A 99 -3.13 8.08 5.52
CA PRO A 99 -1.81 8.27 4.89
C PRO A 99 -1.55 9.69 4.36
N HIS A 100 -2.58 10.51 4.13
CA HIS A 100 -2.40 11.91 3.72
C HIS A 100 -1.93 12.82 4.86
N LEU A 101 -1.74 12.30 6.09
CA LEU A 101 -1.03 13.04 7.15
C LEU A 101 0.39 13.46 6.72
N PHE A 102 1.02 12.78 5.75
CA PHE A 102 2.31 13.22 5.18
C PHE A 102 2.27 14.65 4.62
N TYR A 103 1.13 15.11 4.09
CA TYR A 103 0.97 16.46 3.55
C TYR A 103 1.02 17.56 4.62
N LEU A 104 0.92 17.21 5.91
CA LEU A 104 1.09 18.16 7.01
C LEU A 104 2.57 18.48 7.29
N PHE A 105 3.48 17.57 6.92
CA PHE A 105 4.89 17.63 7.32
C PHE A 105 5.85 17.77 6.14
N LEU A 106 5.44 17.34 4.94
CA LEU A 106 6.27 17.31 3.74
C LEU A 106 5.74 18.27 2.67
N ASP A 107 6.57 18.58 1.67
CA ASP A 107 6.08 19.22 0.44
C ASP A 107 5.18 18.28 -0.37
N ALA A 108 4.41 18.85 -1.30
CA ALA A 108 3.40 18.11 -2.05
C ALA A 108 3.98 16.90 -2.80
N ASN A 109 5.19 17.01 -3.37
CA ASN A 109 5.81 15.92 -4.11
C ASN A 109 6.31 14.82 -3.17
N SER A 110 7.06 15.19 -2.13
CA SER A 110 7.55 14.23 -1.14
C SER A 110 6.41 13.52 -0.39
N ALA A 111 5.35 14.25 -0.06
CA ALA A 111 4.15 13.67 0.55
C ALA A 111 3.46 12.68 -0.40
N TYR A 112 3.27 13.06 -1.67
CA TYR A 112 2.67 12.17 -2.68
C TYR A 112 3.48 10.87 -2.83
N ASN A 113 4.81 10.98 -2.93
CA ASN A 113 5.69 9.82 -3.00
C ASN A 113 5.62 8.97 -1.74
N ALA A 114 5.62 9.58 -0.55
CA ALA A 114 5.49 8.86 0.72
C ALA A 114 4.19 8.08 0.80
N VAL A 115 3.08 8.64 0.31
CA VAL A 115 1.79 7.95 0.20
C VAL A 115 1.93 6.71 -0.69
N GLN A 116 2.47 6.84 -1.90
CA GLN A 116 2.59 5.70 -2.82
C GLN A 116 3.52 4.61 -2.33
N LEU A 117 4.68 4.98 -1.79
CA LEU A 117 5.63 4.03 -1.20
C LEU A 117 4.99 3.29 -0.01
N SER A 118 4.25 4.00 0.84
CA SER A 118 3.54 3.39 1.98
C SER A 118 2.53 2.35 1.51
N HIS A 119 1.78 2.61 0.42
CA HIS A 119 0.82 1.64 -0.11
C HIS A 119 1.47 0.41 -0.70
N TYR A 120 2.65 0.53 -1.33
CA TYR A 120 3.41 -0.65 -1.78
C TYR A 120 3.83 -1.52 -0.59
N ILE A 121 4.33 -0.88 0.47
CA ILE A 121 4.75 -1.58 1.68
C ILE A 121 3.56 -2.28 2.33
N LEU A 122 2.44 -1.58 2.50
CA LEU A 122 1.23 -2.13 3.10
C LEU A 122 0.62 -3.25 2.25
N ALA A 123 0.52 -3.07 0.93
CA ALA A 123 0.01 -4.09 0.02
C ALA A 123 0.81 -5.39 0.13
N PHE A 124 2.15 -5.28 0.17
CA PHE A 124 3.02 -6.44 0.33
C PHE A 124 2.82 -7.13 1.68
N ILE A 125 2.77 -6.36 2.77
CA ILE A 125 2.61 -6.90 4.13
C ILE A 125 1.24 -7.57 4.28
N PHE A 126 0.16 -6.89 3.88
CA PHE A 126 -1.20 -7.41 4.02
C PHE A 126 -1.42 -8.65 3.17
N PHE A 127 -0.92 -8.66 1.92
CA PHE A 127 -0.99 -9.86 1.10
C PHE A 127 -0.16 -11.00 1.69
N TRP A 128 1.00 -10.71 2.28
CA TRP A 128 1.80 -11.73 2.95
C TRP A 128 1.04 -12.34 4.13
N MET A 129 0.43 -11.50 4.97
CA MET A 129 -0.41 -11.94 6.09
C MET A 129 -1.57 -12.81 5.60
N TYR A 130 -2.29 -12.38 4.57
CA TYR A 130 -3.37 -13.15 3.94
C TYR A 130 -2.88 -14.49 3.39
N ALA A 131 -1.77 -14.50 2.65
CA ALA A 131 -1.20 -15.75 2.12
C ALA A 131 -0.85 -16.75 3.25
N ARG A 132 -0.42 -16.25 4.42
CA ARG A 132 -0.15 -17.08 5.59
C ARG A 132 -1.42 -17.64 6.23
N THR A 133 -2.56 -16.93 6.20
CA THR A 133 -3.84 -17.47 6.69
C THR A 133 -4.41 -18.56 5.79
N VAL A 134 -4.14 -18.48 4.47
CA VAL A 134 -4.51 -19.52 3.48
C VAL A 134 -3.60 -20.76 3.54
N GLY A 135 -2.54 -20.73 4.35
CA GLY A 135 -1.66 -21.88 4.60
C GLY A 135 -0.46 -22.00 3.66
N LEU A 136 -0.15 -20.98 2.83
CA LEU A 136 1.07 -20.97 2.02
C LEU A 136 2.29 -20.94 2.93
N SER A 137 3.39 -21.60 2.54
CA SER A 137 4.67 -21.51 3.25
C SER A 137 5.19 -20.07 3.32
N ALA A 138 6.12 -19.76 4.22
CA ALA A 138 6.69 -18.40 4.30
C ALA A 138 7.28 -17.93 2.96
N TRP A 139 8.00 -18.82 2.27
CA TRP A 139 8.53 -18.56 0.93
C TRP A 139 7.42 -18.37 -0.11
N GLY A 140 6.39 -19.23 -0.09
CA GLY A 140 5.24 -19.11 -0.99
C GLY A 140 4.48 -17.80 -0.78
N ALA A 141 4.28 -17.39 0.47
CA ALA A 141 3.66 -16.12 0.83
C ALA A 141 4.48 -14.92 0.35
N THR A 142 5.80 -14.94 0.52
CA THR A 142 6.70 -13.89 0.01
C THR A 142 6.62 -13.76 -1.51
N LEU A 143 6.68 -14.88 -2.23
CA LEU A 143 6.58 -14.88 -3.69
C LEU A 143 5.20 -14.36 -4.15
N ALA A 144 4.13 -14.81 -3.52
CA ALA A 144 2.77 -14.39 -3.87
C ALA A 144 2.57 -12.88 -3.60
N SER A 145 3.12 -12.35 -2.51
CA SER A 145 3.06 -10.93 -2.17
C SER A 145 3.85 -10.06 -3.16
N LEU A 146 5.02 -10.57 -3.61
CA LEU A 146 5.81 -9.93 -4.65
C LEU A 146 5.01 -9.86 -5.96
N VAL A 147 4.41 -10.98 -6.39
CA VAL A 147 3.60 -11.04 -7.61
C VAL A 147 2.41 -10.08 -7.52
N TYR A 148 1.69 -10.09 -6.39
CA TYR A 148 0.55 -9.21 -6.17
C TYR A 148 0.92 -7.73 -6.28
N THR A 149 1.96 -7.33 -5.55
CA THR A 149 2.37 -5.92 -5.44
C THR A 149 3.05 -5.42 -6.70
N TYR A 150 3.92 -6.21 -7.32
CA TYR A 150 4.80 -5.73 -8.42
C TYR A 150 4.34 -6.12 -9.82
N THR A 151 3.23 -6.85 -9.98
CA THR A 151 2.65 -7.09 -11.32
C THR A 151 1.56 -6.07 -11.65
N TRP A 152 0.59 -5.90 -10.75
CA TRP A 152 -0.60 -5.08 -11.02
C TRP A 152 -0.40 -3.59 -10.72
N PHE A 153 0.27 -3.25 -9.61
CA PHE A 153 0.35 -1.86 -9.15
C PHE A 153 1.21 -0.96 -10.04
N PRO A 154 2.37 -1.40 -10.60
CA PRO A 154 3.22 -0.50 -11.37
C PRO A 154 2.51 0.13 -12.58
N ALA A 155 1.69 -0.65 -13.28
CA ALA A 155 0.92 -0.17 -14.44
C ALA A 155 -0.20 0.82 -14.07
N ARG A 156 -0.53 0.93 -12.78
CA ARG A 156 -1.60 1.77 -12.24
C ARG A 156 -1.08 2.81 -11.25
N LEU A 157 0.25 3.01 -11.17
CA LEU A 157 0.87 3.84 -10.16
C LEU A 157 0.50 5.33 -10.25
N CYS A 158 0.14 5.77 -11.45
CA CYS A 158 -0.41 7.11 -11.71
C CYS A 158 -1.90 7.27 -11.34
N LEU A 159 -2.58 6.20 -10.92
CA LEU A 159 -3.99 6.18 -10.53
C LEU A 159 -4.09 5.92 -9.02
N GLU A 160 -4.13 7.00 -8.22
CA GLU A 160 -4.06 6.93 -6.75
C GLU A 160 -5.11 5.97 -6.16
N TRP A 161 -6.36 6.03 -6.65
CA TRP A 161 -7.46 5.20 -6.19
C TRP A 161 -7.23 3.69 -6.39
N ALA A 162 -6.54 3.29 -7.47
CA ALA A 162 -6.28 1.88 -7.76
C ALA A 162 -5.32 1.27 -6.74
N ILE A 163 -4.34 2.06 -6.31
CA ILE A 163 -3.34 1.65 -5.31
C ILE A 163 -3.91 1.66 -3.91
N ILE A 164 -4.72 2.66 -3.56
CA ILE A 164 -5.40 2.69 -2.27
C ILE A 164 -6.28 1.45 -2.12
N GLY A 165 -7.18 1.20 -3.07
CA GLY A 165 -8.08 0.05 -3.01
C GLY A 165 -7.33 -1.28 -3.03
N GLY A 166 -6.32 -1.40 -3.90
CA GLY A 166 -5.49 -2.60 -4.00
C GLY A 166 -4.72 -2.89 -2.72
N ALA A 167 -4.18 -1.87 -2.04
CA ALA A 167 -3.39 -2.09 -0.84
C ALA A 167 -4.23 -2.68 0.30
N TRP A 168 -5.46 -2.19 0.50
CA TRP A 168 -6.32 -2.63 1.60
C TRP A 168 -7.07 -3.94 1.32
N LEU A 169 -7.24 -4.33 0.06
CA LEU A 169 -8.01 -5.52 -0.32
C LEU A 169 -7.59 -6.80 0.43
N PRO A 170 -6.30 -7.13 0.61
CA PRO A 170 -5.89 -8.35 1.31
C PRO A 170 -6.08 -8.30 2.83
N LEU A 171 -6.35 -7.12 3.40
CA LEU A 171 -6.60 -6.96 4.83
C LEU A 171 -8.08 -7.15 5.20
N ALA A 172 -9.00 -6.95 4.24
CA ALA A 172 -10.45 -7.05 4.42
C ALA A 172 -10.93 -8.51 4.55
#